data_AF-A0A2D9D520-F1
#
_entry.id   AF-A0A2D9D520-F1
#
_cell.length_a   1.000
_cell.length_b   1.000
_cell.length_c   1.000
_cell.angle_alpha   90.00
_cell.angle_beta   90.00
_cell.angle_gamma   90.00
#
_symmetry.space_group_name_H-M   'P 1'
#
loop_
_entity.id
_entity.type
_entity.pdbx_description
1 polymer ?
#
loop_
_entity_poly.entity_id
_entity_poly.type
_entity_poly.pdbx_seq_one_letter_code
_entity_poly.pdbx_strand_id
1 'polypeptide(L)'
;IRFKGDMISFSTALWVDFELIDKKEVDKKTFEAIVKKRKDLELDGLIKSVIDKVKIEAVWEIIPSMQDTFINLVNNSSKEEI
;
A
#
# COMPACT_ATOMS: atom_id res chain seq x y z
N ILE A 1 4.49 4.06 -0.74
CA ILE A 1 4.77 5.05 0.33
C ILE A 1 6.08 4.69 1.02
N ARG A 2 6.92 5.69 1.31
CA ARG A 2 8.13 5.55 2.14
C ARG A 2 7.91 6.32 3.45
N PHE A 3 8.22 5.67 4.57
CA PHE A 3 8.06 6.27 5.89
C PHE A 3 9.12 5.76 6.87
N LYS A 4 9.37 6.55 7.92
CA LYS A 4 10.19 6.17 9.06
C LYS A 4 9.30 5.97 10.29
N GLY A 5 9.46 4.83 10.96
CA GLY A 5 8.63 4.49 12.12
C GLY A 5 8.58 3.00 12.39
N ASP A 6 7.46 2.56 12.96
CA ASP A 6 7.20 1.17 13.30
C ASP A 6 6.16 0.57 12.34
N MET A 7 6.47 -0.61 11.79
CA MET A 7 5.63 -1.28 10.79
C MET A 7 4.29 -1.76 11.37
N ILE A 8 4.25 -2.09 12.67
CA ILE A 8 3.00 -2.50 13.34
C ILE A 8 2.07 -1.30 13.42
N SER A 9 2.59 -0.17 13.93
CA SER A 9 1.86 1.10 14.03
C SER A 9 1.33 1.57 12.67
N PHE A 10 2.14 1.43 11.61
CA PHE A 10 1.73 1.70 10.25
C PHE A 10 0.61 0.76 9.76
N SER A 11 0.76 -0.55 9.99
CA SER A 11 -0.23 -1.55 9.55
C SER A 11 -1.59 -1.38 10.24
N THR A 12 -1.59 -1.06 11.53
CA THR A 12 -2.83 -0.77 12.28
C THR A 12 -3.52 0.50 11.77
N ALA A 13 -2.75 1.52 11.38
CA ALA A 13 -3.28 2.74 10.80
C ALA A 13 -3.90 2.53 9.42
N LEU A 14 -3.30 1.67 8.60
CA LEU A 14 -3.76 1.34 7.24
C LEU A 14 -5.01 0.45 7.21
N TRP A 15 -5.20 -0.41 8.21
CA TRP A 15 -6.05 -1.61 8.14
C TRP A 15 -7.51 -1.35 7.72
N VAL A 16 -8.04 -0.15 7.99
CA VAL A 16 -9.44 0.22 7.69
C VAL A 16 -9.66 0.43 6.20
N ASP A 17 -8.71 1.10 5.55
CA ASP A 17 -8.90 1.77 4.27
C ASP A 17 -7.99 1.22 3.17
N PHE A 18 -6.85 0.64 3.57
CA PHE A 18 -5.81 0.18 2.66
C PHE A 18 -5.43 -1.27 2.94
N GLU A 19 -4.95 -1.93 1.90
CA GLU A 19 -4.36 -3.26 1.97
C GLU A 19 -2.85 -3.14 1.74
N LEU A 20 -2.04 -3.73 2.61
CA LEU A 20 -0.60 -3.80 2.43
C LEU A 20 -0.28 -4.95 1.47
N ILE A 21 0.21 -4.62 0.28
CA ILE A 21 0.54 -5.59 -0.77
C ILE A 21 1.98 -6.08 -0.61
N ASP A 22 2.90 -5.15 -0.36
CA ASP A 22 4.31 -5.46 -0.22
C ASP A 22 4.99 -4.47 0.71
N LYS A 23 6.10 -4.90 1.32
CA LYS A 23 6.93 -4.09 2.20
C LYS A 23 8.40 -4.48 2.13
N LYS A 24 9.26 -3.48 2.21
CA LYS A 24 10.70 -3.68 2.40
C LYS A 24 11.27 -2.66 3.37
N GLU A 25 12.21 -3.08 4.19
CA GLU A 25 13.03 -2.18 5.00
C GLU A 25 14.22 -1.72 4.16
N VAL A 26 14.36 -0.41 3.97
CA VAL A 26 15.42 0.20 3.15
C VAL A 26 16.56 0.76 3.99
N ASP A 27 16.29 1.09 5.26
CA ASP A 27 17.26 1.51 6.27
C ASP A 27 16.64 1.29 7.66
N LYS A 28 17.41 1.50 8.73
CA LYS A 28 16.99 1.30 10.12
C LYS A 28 15.70 2.06 10.44
N LYS A 29 14.59 1.32 10.58
CA LYS A 29 13.23 1.84 10.82
C LYS A 29 12.65 2.66 9.67
N THR A 30 13.21 2.55 8.46
CA THR A 30 12.68 3.18 7.25
C THR A 30 12.16 2.11 6.31
N PHE A 31 10.88 2.23 5.96
CA PHE A 31 10.17 1.23 5.19
C PHE A 31 9.61 1.83 3.91
N GLU A 32 9.66 1.04 2.84
CA GLU A 32 8.86 1.26 1.65
C GLU A 32 7.74 0.22 1.61
N ALA A 33 6.51 0.69 1.50
CA ALA A 33 5.32 -0.13 1.42
C ALA A 33 4.54 0.17 0.13
N ILE A 34 4.09 -0.89 -0.53
CA ILE A 34 3.10 -0.83 -1.61
C ILE A 34 1.76 -1.14 -0.97
N VAL A 35 0.82 -0.20 -1.11
CA VAL A 35 -0.52 -0.33 -0.58
C VAL A 35 -1.54 -0.25 -1.71
N LYS A 36 -2.58 -1.06 -1.61
CA LYS A 36 -3.73 -1.03 -2.52
C LYS A 36 -4.90 -0.37 -1.81
N LYS A 37 -5.57 0.54 -2.50
CA LYS A 37 -6.75 1.25 -1.99
C LYS A 37 -7.95 0.28 -1.95
N ARG A 38 -8.77 0.32 -0.90
CA ARG A 38 -10.08 -0.36 -0.90
C ARG A 38 -11.17 0.63 -1.32
N LYS A 39 -11.85 0.40 -2.45
CA LYS A 39 -12.88 1.30 -3.00
C LYS A 39 -12.37 2.75 -3.25
N ASP A 40 -13.28 3.72 -3.39
CA ASP A 40 -13.13 5.16 -3.76
C ASP A 40 -12.20 6.01 -2.86
N LEU A 41 -11.16 5.45 -2.29
CA LEU A 41 -10.22 6.20 -1.47
C LEU A 41 -9.18 6.91 -2.34
N GLU A 42 -9.00 8.20 -2.05
CA GLU A 42 -7.99 9.03 -2.68
C GLU A 42 -6.66 9.00 -1.91
N LEU A 43 -5.60 9.51 -2.54
CA LEU A 43 -4.26 9.58 -1.96
C LEU A 43 -4.24 10.31 -0.61
N ASP A 44 -5.05 11.36 -0.48
CA ASP A 44 -5.15 12.14 0.76
C ASP A 44 -5.68 11.31 1.93
N GLY A 45 -6.53 10.32 1.67
CA GLY A 45 -7.00 9.36 2.68
C GLY A 45 -5.86 8.50 3.23
N LEU A 46 -4.91 8.11 2.38
CA LEU A 46 -3.71 7.39 2.81
C LEU A 46 -2.85 8.25 3.73
N ILE A 47 -2.62 9.51 3.35
CA ILE A 47 -1.80 10.42 4.13
C ILE A 47 -2.44 10.65 5.50
N LYS A 48 -3.74 10.98 5.54
CA LYS A 48 -4.48 11.24 6.77
C LYS A 48 -4.48 10.04 7.72
N SER A 49 -4.56 8.81 7.22
CA SER A 49 -4.59 7.62 8.08
C SER A 49 -3.26 7.37 8.79
N VAL A 50 -2.12 7.68 8.16
CA VAL A 50 -0.80 7.29 8.68
C VAL A 50 0.03 8.45 9.25
N ILE A 51 -0.33 9.71 8.96
CA ILE A 51 0.48 10.89 9.32
C ILE A 51 0.73 11.04 10.83
N ASP A 52 -0.22 10.61 11.67
CA ASP A 52 -0.10 10.68 13.14
C ASP A 52 0.69 9.51 13.74
N LYS A 53 0.99 8.47 12.96
CA LYS A 53 1.62 7.23 13.43
C LYS A 53 3.06 7.06 12.95
N VAL A 54 3.41 7.63 11.79
CA VAL A 54 4.73 7.50 11.19
C VAL A 54 5.19 8.81 10.55
N LYS A 55 6.50 8.96 10.40
CA LYS A 55 7.07 10.08 9.65
C LYS A 55 7.09 9.72 8.16
N ILE A 56 6.20 10.32 7.39
CA ILE A 56 6.15 10.13 5.93
C ILE A 56 7.38 10.82 5.29
N GLU A 57 8.09 10.10 4.42
CA GLU A 57 9.23 10.64 3.65
C GLU A 57 8.86 10.87 2.19
N ALA A 58 8.07 9.97 1.59
CA ALA A 58 7.60 10.10 0.22
C ALA A 58 6.31 9.32 -0.01
N VAL A 59 5.44 9.84 -0.86
CA VAL A 59 4.26 9.13 -1.35
C VAL A 59 4.18 9.29 -2.86
N TRP A 60 3.86 8.20 -3.54
CA TRP A 60 3.75 8.14 -4.99
C TRP A 60 2.56 7.27 -5.36
N GLU A 61 1.82 7.70 -6.37
CA GLU A 61 0.78 6.91 -6.98
C GLU A 61 1.39 6.01 -8.05
N ILE A 62 1.00 4.74 -8.05
CA ILE A 62 1.41 3.75 -9.04
C ILE A 62 0.21 3.51 -9.94
N ILE A 63 0.29 3.97 -11.18
CA ILE A 63 -0.71 3.71 -12.22
C ILE A 63 -0.26 2.45 -12.97
N PRO A 64 -0.95 1.30 -12.80
CA PRO A 64 -0.57 0.08 -13.50
C PRO A 64 -0.79 0.23 -15.01
N SER A 65 0.02 -0.45 -15.82
CA SER A 65 -0.20 -0.49 -17.27
C SER A 65 -1.38 -1.42 -17.63
N MET A 66 -1.86 -1.32 -18.88
CA MET A 66 -2.89 -2.25 -19.40
C MET A 66 -2.38 -3.70 -19.40
N GLN A 67 -1.10 -3.92 -19.67
CA GLN A 67 -0.46 -5.24 -19.62
C GLN A 67 -0.50 -5.80 -18.19
N ASP A 68 -0.10 -4.99 -17.19
CA ASP A 68 -0.13 -5.40 -15.78
C ASP A 68 -1.56 -5.69 -15.31
N THR A 69 -2.51 -4.87 -15.76
CA THR A 69 -3.93 -5.03 -15.46
C THR A 69 -4.47 -6.34 -16.03
N PHE A 70 -4.15 -6.64 -17.30
CA PHE A 70 -4.56 -7.89 -17.94
C PHE A 70 -3.97 -9.12 -17.23
N ILE A 71 -2.67 -9.11 -16.93
CA ILE A 71 -2.00 -10.20 -16.21
C ILE A 71 -2.65 -10.41 -14.84
N ASN A 72 -2.93 -9.34 -14.10
CA ASN A 72 -3.61 -9.42 -12.80
C ASN A 72 -5.03 -9.97 -12.92
N LEU A 73 -5.78 -9.60 -13.96
CA LEU A 73 -7.13 -10.11 -14.18
C LEU A 73 -7.11 -11.62 -14.44
N VAL A 74 -6.28 -12.08 -15.38
CA VAL A 74 -6.14 -13.50 -15.73
C VAL A 74 -5.71 -14.33 -14.51
N ASN A 75 -4.67 -13.88 -13.79
CA ASN A 75 -4.15 -14.58 -12.62
C ASN A 75 -5.14 -14.65 -11.45
N ASN A 76 -6.02 -13.66 -11.30
CA ASN A 76 -7.06 -13.67 -10.26
C ASN A 76 -8.24 -14.57 -10.66
N SER A 77 -8.65 -14.60 -11.93
CA SER A 77 -9.70 -15.53 -12.40
C SER A 77 -9.32 -17.00 -12.27
N SER A 78 -8.03 -17.34 -12.36
CA SER A 78 -7.56 -18.73 -12.18
C SER A 78 -7.52 -19.19 -10.71
N LYS A 79 -7.75 -18.29 -9.74
CA LYS A 79 -7.79 -18.65 -8.31
C LYS A 79 -9.19 -18.94 -7.78
N GLU A 80 -10.24 -18.66 -8.56
CA GLU A 80 -11.65 -18.92 -8.17
C GLU A 80 -12.17 -20.29 -8.64
N GLU A 81 -11.34 -21.11 -9.30
CA GLU A 81 -11.65 -22.50 -9.65
C GLU A 81 -10.78 -23.50 -8.87
N ILE A 82 -10.88 -23.51 -7.53
CA ILE A 82 -10.50 -24.66 -6.67
C ILE A 82 -11.48 -24.79 -5.51
#